data_AF-A0AAU5VH86-F1
#
_entry.id   AF-A0AAU5VH86-F1
#
_cell.length_a   1.000
_cell.length_b   1.000
_cell.length_c   1.000
_cell.angle_alpha   90.00
_cell.angle_beta   90.00
_cell.angle_gamma   90.00
#
_symmetry.space_group_name_H-M   'P 1'
#
loop_
_entity.id
_entity.type
_entity.pdbx_description
1 polymer ?
#
loop_
_entity_poly.entity_id
_entity_poly.type
_entity_poly.pdbx_seq_one_letter_code
_entity_poly.pdbx_strand_id
1 'polypeptide(L)'
;MIAREGTPGVIRVVFDSGPDRVVGGGGWGAHEGGVSRVHGGYLNLHRPATVRALIEEALADDQRFGHAGQVDGWRIFDAVAARVPPEHREAPSEQLVE
;
A
#
# COMPACT_ATOMS: atom_id res chain seq x y z
N MET A 1 -6.26 0.37 26.14
CA MET A 1 -6.79 -0.83 25.45
C MET A 1 -5.83 -1.97 25.76
N ILE A 2 -6.28 -3.05 26.42
CA ILE A 2 -5.45 -4.23 26.71
C ILE A 2 -5.87 -5.34 25.73
N ALA A 3 -4.93 -5.91 25.00
CA ALA A 3 -5.15 -7.05 24.11
C ALA A 3 -4.46 -8.30 24.69
N ARG A 4 -5.08 -9.48 24.50
CA ARG A 4 -4.55 -10.76 24.99
C ARG A 4 -3.40 -11.22 24.12
N GLU A 5 -2.29 -11.63 24.74
CA GLU A 5 -1.16 -12.28 24.06
C GLU A 5 -1.66 -13.49 23.24
N GLY A 6 -1.21 -13.59 21.98
CA GLY A 6 -1.70 -14.61 21.02
C GLY A 6 -2.98 -14.25 20.27
N THR A 7 -3.60 -13.09 20.52
CA THR A 7 -4.69 -12.58 19.66
C THR A 7 -4.10 -12.01 18.38
N PRO A 8 -4.66 -12.29 17.19
CA PRO A 8 -4.19 -11.67 15.95
C PRO A 8 -4.26 -10.14 16.10
N GLY A 9 -3.09 -9.50 16.20
CA GLY A 9 -3.04 -8.05 16.22
C GLY A 9 -3.21 -7.52 14.80
N VAL A 10 -3.87 -6.38 14.67
CA VAL A 10 -4.04 -5.70 13.39
C VAL A 10 -2.97 -4.60 13.28
N ILE A 11 -2.39 -4.45 12.10
CA ILE A 11 -1.66 -3.24 11.72
C ILE A 11 -2.45 -2.54 10.62
N ARG A 12 -2.68 -1.23 10.76
CA ARG A 12 -3.43 -0.45 9.79
C ARG A 12 -2.46 0.47 9.06
N VAL A 13 -2.07 0.09 7.86
CA VAL A 13 -1.29 0.94 6.95
C VAL A 13 -2.28 1.74 6.10
N VAL A 14 -2.16 3.06 6.09
CA VAL A 14 -3.07 3.99 5.43
C VAL A 14 -2.33 4.77 4.35
N PHE A 15 -2.91 4.82 3.16
CA PHE A 15 -2.45 5.66 2.07
C PHE A 15 -3.47 6.76 1.81
N ASP A 16 -3.25 7.93 2.39
CA ASP A 16 -4.13 9.08 2.14
C ASP A 16 -3.82 9.73 0.79
N SER A 17 -4.87 10.22 0.14
CA SER A 17 -4.73 11.03 -1.09
C SER A 17 -4.03 12.36 -0.78
N GLY A 18 -3.33 12.93 -1.77
CA GLY A 18 -2.66 14.21 -1.60
C GLY A 18 -1.93 14.67 -2.86
N PRO A 19 -1.29 15.85 -2.81
CA PRO A 19 -0.42 16.32 -3.88
C PRO A 19 0.62 15.25 -4.19
N ASP A 20 0.75 14.90 -5.46
CA ASP A 20 1.68 13.89 -5.98
C ASP A 20 1.42 12.44 -5.54
N ARG A 21 0.27 12.14 -4.94
CA ARG A 21 -0.12 10.80 -4.47
C ARG A 21 -1.40 10.35 -5.18
N VAL A 22 -1.32 9.22 -5.85
CA VAL A 22 -2.46 8.57 -6.50
C VAL A 22 -2.85 7.36 -5.66
N VAL A 23 -4.10 7.31 -5.24
CA VAL A 23 -4.72 6.17 -4.56
C VAL A 23 -5.85 5.66 -5.43
N GLY A 24 -5.83 4.36 -5.75
CA GLY A 24 -6.77 3.67 -6.60
C GLY A 24 -8.21 3.79 -6.11
N GLY A 25 -9.16 3.83 -7.05
CA GLY A 25 -10.60 3.99 -6.77
C GLY A 25 -11.16 5.41 -6.97
N GLY A 26 -10.36 6.38 -7.41
CA GLY A 26 -10.78 7.78 -7.57
C GLY A 26 -10.89 8.33 -9.01
N GLY A 27 -10.57 7.56 -10.06
CA GLY A 27 -10.62 8.06 -11.45
C GLY A 27 -10.18 7.05 -12.53
N TRP A 28 -10.38 7.42 -13.80
CA TRP A 28 -10.07 6.60 -14.99
C TRP A 28 -8.59 6.19 -15.02
N GLY A 29 -8.32 4.88 -14.93
CA GLY A 29 -6.98 4.29 -15.03
C GLY A 29 -6.26 3.99 -13.71
N ALA A 30 -6.89 4.22 -12.55
CA ALA A 30 -6.39 3.75 -11.26
C ALA A 30 -7.28 2.61 -10.75
N HIS A 31 -6.81 1.37 -10.84
CA HIS A 31 -7.54 0.21 -10.35
C HIS A 31 -7.58 0.20 -8.82
N GLU A 32 -8.61 -0.45 -8.29
CA GLU A 32 -8.75 -0.68 -6.85
C GLU A 32 -7.48 -1.34 -6.29
N GLY A 33 -6.96 -0.81 -5.18
CA GLY A 33 -5.76 -1.33 -4.54
C GLY A 33 -4.42 -0.85 -5.12
N GLY A 34 -4.38 -0.02 -6.17
CA GLY A 34 -3.15 0.59 -6.65
C GLY A 34 -2.79 1.89 -5.91
N VAL A 35 -1.53 2.09 -5.52
CA VAL A 35 -1.04 3.37 -4.99
C VAL A 35 0.27 3.78 -5.68
N SER A 36 0.40 5.04 -6.10
CA SER A 36 1.63 5.54 -6.74
C SER A 36 1.94 6.99 -6.39
N ARG A 37 3.21 7.36 -6.62
CA ARG A 37 3.59 8.77 -6.74
C ARG A 37 3.40 9.23 -8.19
N VAL A 38 2.98 10.47 -8.41
CA VAL A 38 2.77 11.04 -9.76
C VAL A 38 4.06 10.98 -10.60
N HIS A 39 5.21 11.15 -9.97
CA HIS A 39 6.53 11.12 -10.61
C HIS A 39 7.40 9.92 -10.17
N GLY A 40 6.79 8.78 -9.82
CA GLY A 40 7.58 7.67 -9.27
C GLY A 40 6.86 6.33 -9.20
N GLY A 41 7.33 5.51 -8.25
CA GLY A 41 6.98 4.11 -8.10
C GLY A 41 5.48 3.83 -7.97
N TYR A 42 5.17 2.54 -8.05
CA TYR A 42 3.82 2.01 -8.02
C TYR A 42 3.80 0.75 -7.13
N LEU A 43 2.79 0.65 -6.27
CA LEU A 43 2.54 -0.53 -5.43
C LEU A 43 1.11 -1.00 -5.64
N ASN A 44 0.96 -2.30 -5.87
CA ASN A 44 -0.33 -2.96 -5.93
C ASN A 44 -0.60 -3.71 -4.62
N LEU A 45 -1.57 -3.23 -3.87
CA LEU A 45 -1.94 -3.74 -2.54
C LEU A 45 -2.67 -5.10 -2.61
N HIS A 46 -3.08 -5.56 -3.79
CA HIS A 46 -3.60 -6.92 -3.97
C HIS A 46 -2.49 -7.98 -4.05
N ARG A 47 -1.23 -7.56 -4.24
CA ARG A 47 -0.13 -8.51 -4.35
C ARG A 47 0.31 -9.00 -2.98
N PRO A 48 0.37 -10.32 -2.76
CA PRO A 48 0.90 -10.87 -1.52
C PRO A 48 2.33 -10.42 -1.22
N ALA A 49 3.16 -10.21 -2.24
CA ALA A 49 4.53 -9.72 -2.08
C ALA A 49 4.58 -8.29 -1.52
N THR A 50 3.77 -7.38 -2.08
CA THR A 50 3.64 -6.00 -1.60
C THR A 50 3.12 -5.93 -0.17
N VAL A 51 2.08 -6.71 0.15
CA VAL A 51 1.51 -6.76 1.50
C VAL A 51 2.54 -7.26 2.53
N ARG A 52 3.31 -8.31 2.20
CA ARG A 52 4.37 -8.81 3.09
C ARG A 52 5.46 -7.76 3.31
N ALA A 53 5.92 -7.11 2.25
CA ALA A 53 6.93 -6.06 2.34
C ALA A 53 6.43 -4.86 3.18
N LEU A 54 5.17 -4.44 3.04
CA LEU A 54 4.58 -3.39 3.89
C LEU A 54 4.57 -3.76 5.37
N ILE A 55 4.22 -5.01 5.69
CA ILE A 55 4.24 -5.50 7.07
C ILE A 55 5.67 -5.49 7.62
N GLU A 56 6.63 -5.99 6.84
CA GLU A 56 8.04 -6.04 7.24
C GLU A 56 8.62 -4.65 7.49
N GLU A 57 8.38 -3.68 6.60
CA GLU A 57 8.85 -2.30 6.77
C GLU A 57 8.19 -1.63 7.98
N ALA A 58 6.89 -1.83 8.18
CA ALA A 58 6.22 -1.26 9.35
C ALA A 58 6.78 -1.86 10.66
N LEU A 59 7.03 -3.16 10.71
CA LEU A 59 7.66 -3.81 11.88
C LEU A 59 9.10 -3.35 12.11
N ALA A 60 9.85 -3.03 11.05
CA ALA A 60 11.19 -2.49 11.15
C ALA A 60 11.22 -1.04 11.70
N ASP A 61 10.14 -0.28 11.49
CA ASP A 61 9.92 1.07 12.05
C ASP A 61 9.28 1.04 13.46
N ASP A 62 9.60 0.00 14.24
CA ASP A 62 9.10 -0.25 15.61
C ASP A 62 7.56 -0.30 15.75
N GLN A 63 6.80 -0.39 14.66
CA GLN A 63 5.35 -0.55 14.72
C GLN A 63 5.01 -1.94 15.26
N ARG A 64 3.98 -2.01 16.11
CA ARG A 64 3.55 -3.26 16.74
C ARG A 64 2.11 -3.57 16.38
N PHE A 65 1.86 -4.82 16.02
CA PHE A 65 0.51 -5.33 15.85
C PHE A 65 -0.35 -5.07 17.10
N GLY A 66 -1.59 -4.63 16.91
CA GLY A 66 -2.52 -4.37 18.00
C GLY A 66 -2.29 -3.05 18.75
N HIS A 67 -1.25 -2.28 18.40
CA HIS A 67 -1.21 -0.87 18.77
C HIS A 67 -2.26 -0.11 17.94
N ALA A 68 -3.08 0.71 18.59
CA ALA A 68 -4.21 1.39 17.92
C ALA A 68 -3.79 2.49 16.91
N GLY A 69 -2.51 2.54 16.54
CA GLY A 69 -1.95 3.51 15.61
C GLY A 69 -2.19 3.14 14.15
N GLN A 70 -2.35 4.17 13.32
CA GLN A 70 -2.27 4.04 11.87
C GLN A 70 -0.85 4.34 11.43
N VAL A 71 -0.31 3.49 10.55
CA VAL A 71 0.97 3.72 9.89
C VAL A 71 0.69 4.49 8.60
N ASP A 72 1.33 5.64 8.43
CA ASP A 72 1.32 6.35 7.15
C ASP A 72 2.14 5.54 6.13
N GLY A 73 1.44 4.86 5.23
CA GLY A 73 2.04 3.99 4.21
C GLY A 73 2.97 4.73 3.26
N TRP A 74 2.79 6.05 3.09
CA TRP A 74 3.66 6.85 2.24
C TRP A 74 5.07 7.04 2.79
N ARG A 75 5.28 6.85 4.11
CA ARG A 75 6.61 6.92 4.73
C ARG A 75 7.48 5.72 4.37
N ILE A 76 6.87 4.54 4.22
CA ILE A 76 7.55 3.29 3.89
C ILE A 76 7.45 2.91 2.41
N PHE A 77 6.72 3.71 1.62
CA PHE A 77 6.42 3.42 0.22
C PHE A 77 7.68 3.12 -0.62
N ASP A 78 8.68 4.00 -0.57
CA ASP A 78 9.86 3.89 -1.43
C ASP A 78 10.73 2.69 -1.05
N ALA A 79 10.80 2.36 0.25
CA ALA A 79 11.48 1.16 0.74
C ALA A 79 10.78 -0.12 0.25
N VAL A 80 9.45 -0.18 0.32
CA VAL A 80 8.68 -1.31 -0.21
C VAL A 80 8.85 -1.44 -1.72
N ALA A 81 8.75 -0.32 -2.46
CA ALA A 81 8.88 -0.29 -3.91
C ALA A 81 10.27 -0.76 -4.40
N ALA A 82 11.32 -0.56 -3.61
CA ALA A 82 12.66 -1.08 -3.91
C ALA A 82 12.79 -2.60 -3.70
N ARG A 83 11.92 -3.21 -2.88
CA ARG A 83 11.99 -4.64 -2.52
C ARG A 83 11.10 -5.53 -3.38
N VAL A 84 10.01 -4.99 -3.90
CA VAL A 84 9.13 -5.74 -4.80
C VAL A 84 9.57 -5.54 -6.26
N PRO A 85 9.59 -6.59 -7.09
CA PRO A 85 9.84 -6.42 -8.52
C PRO A 85 8.86 -5.39 -9.10
N PRO A 86 9.33 -4.45 -9.94
CA PRO A 86 8.47 -3.45 -10.53
C PRO A 86 7.39 -4.15 -11.34
N GLU A 87 6.13 -3.84 -11.05
CA GLU A 87 5.04 -4.17 -11.95
C GLU A 87 4.70 -2.97 -12.81
N HIS A 88 4.43 -3.23 -14.08
CA HIS A 88 3.84 -2.22 -14.93
C HIS A 88 2.46 -1.89 -14.37
N ARG A 89 2.21 -0.59 -14.13
CA ARG A 89 0.84 -0.11 -14.06
C ARG A 89 0.13 -0.62 -15.30
N GLU A 90 -0.77 -1.59 -15.16
CA GLU A 90 -1.59 -2.01 -16.29
C GLU A 90 -2.26 -0.75 -16.84
N ALA A 91 -2.05 -0.50 -18.13
CA ALA A 91 -2.77 0.58 -18.80
C ALA A 91 -4.27 0.32 -18.61
N PRO A 92 -5.11 1.37 -18.41
CA PRO A 92 -6.55 1.19 -18.37
C PRO A 92 -6.94 0.30 -19.53
N SER A 93 -7.65 -0.79 -19.25
CA SER A 93 -8.21 -1.65 -20.27
C SER A 93 -8.99 -0.75 -21.22
N GLU A 94 -8.48 -0.56 -22.44
CA GLU A 94 -9.30 -0.08 -23.54
C GLU A 94 -10.35 -1.16 -23.74
N GLN A 95 -11.49 -1.02 -23.05
CA GLN A 95 -12.68 -1.75 -23.45
C GLN A 95 -13.01 -1.25 -24.84
N LEU A 96 -12.61 -2.05 -25.82
CA LEU A 96 -13.13 -2.08 -27.17
C LEU A 96 -14.65 -2.03 -27.04
N VAL A 97 -15.21 -0.86 -27.35
CA VAL A 97 -16.63 -0.70 -27.64
C VAL A 97 -16.88 -1.37 -28.99
N GLU A 98 -17.39 -2.60 -28.95
CA GLU A 98 -18.16 -3.18 -30.07
C GLU A 98 -19.66 -3.05 -29.78
#